data_AF-A0A2G6ZM49-F1
#
_entry.id   AF-A0A2G6ZM49-F1
#
_cell.length_a   1.000
_cell.length_b   1.000
_cell.length_c   1.000
_cell.angle_alpha   90.00
_cell.angle_beta   90.00
_cell.angle_gamma   90.00
#
_symmetry.space_group_name_H-M   'P 1'
#
loop_
_entity.id
_entity.type
_entity.pdbx_description
1 polymer ?
#
loop_
_entity_poly.entity_id
_entity_poly.type
_entity_poly.pdbx_seq_one_letter_code
_entity_poly.pdbx_strand_id
1 'polypeptide(L)'
;MTKRRLLAIVSTDKENRIRCQHNECNHPVYSAIHVVLDDATLKVIGSTCFKEGYPDLKSKAKFTERFGETGRKLNPEELAQLINNTEQLVEKLSAEYEAHIAVEKIHLEDAERYKQELEQQCINAGHELREQRLRTDQISKQEAIRRWEEFNEKVAKRTAELALIAAKKITFAPLPASNWVNPKKSALALILKDGSAWVRCEDLNGRHRLYPVEPSNEWETMLPTRCAIADIASTSFVLKNVVDALFILRTRGVLFEHVYSCFKEAMSAVKNNKMLVDSDRRTS
;
A
#
# COMPACT_ATOMS: atom_id res chain seq x y z
N MET A 1 1.52 64.68 5.21
CA MET A 1 2.26 63.84 6.18
C MET A 1 3.72 64.25 6.12
N THR A 2 4.21 64.89 7.17
CA THR A 2 5.58 65.35 7.33
C THR A 2 6.52 64.14 7.38
N LYS A 3 7.33 63.95 6.34
CA LYS A 3 8.13 62.72 6.11
C LYS A 3 9.44 62.81 6.90
N ARG A 4 9.37 62.50 8.19
CA ARG A 4 10.53 62.46 9.08
C ARG A 4 11.33 61.17 8.88
N ARG A 5 12.65 61.26 8.76
CA ARG A 5 13.52 60.09 8.52
C ARG A 5 14.82 60.23 9.30
N LEU A 6 15.20 59.18 10.02
CA LEU A 6 16.53 59.05 10.61
C LEU A 6 17.51 58.58 9.52
N LEU A 7 18.53 59.39 9.22
CA LEU A 7 19.49 59.11 8.15
C LEU A 7 20.69 58.33 8.68
N ALA A 8 21.28 58.78 9.79
CA ALA A 8 22.47 58.18 10.38
C ALA A 8 22.57 58.47 11.88
N ILE A 9 23.32 57.61 12.58
CA ILE A 9 23.81 57.84 13.94
C ILE A 9 25.33 57.96 13.83
N VAL A 10 25.86 59.08 14.30
CA VAL A 10 27.27 59.44 14.16
C VAL A 10 27.88 59.81 15.51
N SER A 11 29.20 59.73 15.63
CA SER A 11 29.94 60.16 16.82
C SER A 11 31.14 61.01 16.43
N THR A 12 31.55 61.90 17.33
CA THR A 12 32.68 62.81 17.18
C THR A 12 33.56 62.77 18.42
N ASP A 13 34.79 63.28 18.33
CA ASP A 13 35.67 63.40 19.50
C ASP A 13 35.14 64.46 20.47
N LYS A 14 35.44 64.30 21.78
CA LYS A 14 34.93 65.20 22.85
C LYS A 14 35.31 66.68 22.65
N GLU A 15 36.46 66.92 22.03
CA GLU A 15 36.97 68.25 21.69
C GLU A 15 36.15 68.92 20.58
N ASN A 16 35.46 68.11 19.78
CA ASN A 16 34.68 68.48 18.59
C ASN A 16 33.17 68.28 18.81
N ARG A 17 32.71 68.59 20.01
CA ARG A 17 31.30 68.47 20.39
C ARG A 17 30.42 69.45 19.60
N ILE A 18 29.34 68.94 19.03
CA ILE A 18 28.36 69.71 18.25
C ILE A 18 27.18 70.07 19.15
N ARG A 19 26.48 71.16 18.86
CA ARG A 19 25.31 71.58 19.62
C ARG A 19 24.06 70.84 19.14
N CYS A 20 23.29 70.30 20.07
CA CYS A 20 22.00 69.68 19.76
C CYS A 20 21.00 70.74 19.27
N GLN A 21 20.38 70.49 18.12
CA GLN A 21 19.42 71.36 17.44
C GLN A 21 17.95 70.98 17.73
N HIS A 22 17.71 70.21 18.80
CA HIS A 22 16.36 69.96 19.29
C HIS A 22 15.82 71.20 20.04
N ASN A 23 14.52 71.47 19.94
CA ASN A 23 13.86 72.68 20.46
C ASN A 23 14.45 73.12 21.80
N GLU A 24 15.15 74.25 21.79
CA GLU A 24 15.75 74.93 22.95
C GLU A 24 16.80 74.14 23.77
N CYS A 25 17.27 72.97 23.30
CA CYS A 25 18.22 72.15 24.04
C CYS A 25 19.65 72.74 24.05
N ASN A 26 20.25 72.95 22.87
CA ASN A 26 21.62 73.50 22.70
C ASN A 26 22.74 72.82 23.53
N HIS A 27 22.53 71.60 24.03
CA HIS A 27 23.54 70.86 24.79
C HIS A 27 24.65 70.35 23.86
N PRO A 28 25.93 70.37 24.29
CA PRO A 28 27.01 69.81 23.52
C PRO A 28 26.91 68.28 23.50
N VAL A 29 26.87 67.69 22.32
CA VAL A 29 26.79 66.25 22.07
C VAL A 29 28.00 65.80 21.25
N TYR A 30 28.56 64.65 21.62
CA TYR A 30 29.73 64.06 20.95
C TYR A 30 29.56 62.56 20.67
N SER A 31 28.62 61.88 21.31
CA SER A 31 28.35 60.45 21.13
C SER A 31 26.88 60.20 20.79
N ALA A 32 26.61 59.25 19.90
CA ALA A 32 25.25 58.88 19.48
C ALA A 32 24.42 60.09 18.99
N ILE A 33 25.01 60.85 18.08
CA ILE A 33 24.39 62.01 17.44
C ILE A 33 23.48 61.51 16.32
N HIS A 34 22.19 61.79 16.42
CA HIS A 34 21.18 61.38 15.45
C HIS A 34 21.00 62.46 14.40
N VAL A 35 21.19 62.09 13.14
CA VAL A 35 20.97 62.98 12.00
C VAL A 35 19.59 62.70 11.44
N VAL A 36 18.66 63.64 11.65
CA VAL A 36 17.24 63.50 11.29
C VAL A 36 16.90 64.50 10.19
N LEU A 37 16.20 64.03 9.16
CA LEU A 37 15.52 64.89 8.19
C LEU A 37 14.08 65.12 8.68
N ASP A 38 13.75 66.35 9.03
CA ASP A 38 12.46 66.79 9.57
C ASP A 38 11.95 67.95 8.73
N ASP A 39 10.86 67.76 7.98
CA ASP A 39 10.26 68.79 7.11
C ASP A 39 11.25 69.48 6.16
N ALA A 40 12.07 68.66 5.50
CA ALA A 40 13.16 69.06 4.60
C ALA A 40 14.30 69.84 5.27
N THR A 41 14.28 70.00 6.60
CA THR A 41 15.38 70.56 7.38
C THR A 41 16.15 69.46 8.09
N LEU A 42 17.48 69.50 7.99
CA LEU A 42 18.32 68.59 8.74
C LEU A 42 18.49 69.10 10.17
N LYS A 43 18.30 68.21 11.13
CA LYS A 43 18.57 68.49 12.53
C LYS A 43 19.54 67.47 13.10
N VAL A 44 20.54 67.98 13.81
CA VAL A 44 21.51 67.19 14.56
C VAL A 44 21.05 67.10 16.01
N ILE A 45 20.67 65.90 16.44
CA ILE A 45 19.95 65.70 17.71
C ILE A 45 20.71 64.72 18.60
N GLY A 46 20.86 65.06 19.88
CA GLY A 46 21.43 64.14 20.87
C GLY A 46 20.52 62.95 21.14
N SER A 47 21.08 61.81 21.55
CA SER A 47 20.34 60.58 21.82
C SER A 47 19.16 60.75 22.81
N THR A 48 19.30 61.59 23.83
CA THR A 48 18.24 61.87 24.81
C THR A 48 17.08 62.65 24.17
N CYS A 49 17.39 63.76 23.50
CA CYS A 49 16.40 64.58 22.81
C CYS A 49 15.75 63.87 21.62
N PHE A 50 16.46 62.92 21.00
CA PHE A 50 15.88 62.10 19.94
C PHE A 50 14.78 61.18 20.46
N LYS A 51 14.98 60.55 21.63
CA LYS A 51 13.98 59.68 22.27
C LYS A 51 12.71 60.43 22.68
N GLU A 52 12.85 61.70 23.08
CA GLU A 52 11.75 62.57 23.50
C GLU A 52 11.02 63.20 22.30
N GLY A 53 11.77 63.70 21.31
CA GLY A 53 11.22 64.44 20.18
C GLY A 53 10.75 63.59 18.99
N TYR A 54 11.30 62.38 18.82
CA TYR A 54 11.06 61.53 17.66
C TYR A 54 10.77 60.07 18.06
N PRO A 55 9.74 59.83 18.89
CA PRO A 55 9.41 58.48 19.39
C PRO A 55 8.95 57.52 18.29
N ASP A 56 8.51 58.05 17.15
CA ASP A 56 8.08 57.35 15.93
C ASP A 56 9.25 56.82 15.08
N LEU A 57 10.45 57.40 15.22
CA LEU A 57 11.65 57.02 14.45
C LEU A 57 12.54 55.98 15.15
N LYS A 58 12.02 55.32 16.19
CA LYS A 58 12.78 54.71 17.29
C LYS A 58 13.82 53.62 16.96
N SER A 59 13.95 53.09 15.74
CA SER A 59 14.83 51.92 15.55
C SER A 59 15.12 51.47 14.11
N LYS A 60 15.19 52.36 13.11
CA LYS A 60 15.63 51.95 11.75
C LYS A 60 16.53 52.98 11.06
N ALA A 61 17.65 53.35 11.67
CA ALA A 61 18.76 53.89 10.89
C ALA A 61 19.41 52.72 10.12
N LYS A 62 18.98 52.45 8.87
CA LYS A 62 19.58 51.35 8.08
C LYS A 62 21.09 51.51 7.90
N PHE A 63 21.60 52.74 7.98
CA PHE A 63 23.01 53.05 7.80
C PHE A 63 23.91 52.62 8.98
N THR A 64 23.35 52.31 10.16
CA THR A 64 24.12 52.06 11.39
C THR A 64 24.16 50.61 11.84
N GLU A 65 23.53 49.68 11.11
CA GLU A 65 23.47 48.26 11.49
C GLU A 65 24.86 47.61 11.66
N ARG A 66 25.91 48.16 11.02
CA ARG A 66 27.31 47.71 11.20
C ARG A 66 28.06 48.29 12.40
N PHE A 67 27.57 49.36 13.05
CA PHE A 67 28.34 50.15 14.03
C PHE A 67 27.71 50.25 15.44
N GLY A 68 26.59 49.58 15.68
CA GLY A 68 25.93 49.55 17.00
C GLY A 68 25.33 50.88 17.45
N GLU A 69 24.95 50.97 18.74
CA GLU A 69 24.26 52.15 19.32
C GLU A 69 25.14 53.42 19.38
N THR A 70 26.46 53.30 19.23
CA THR A 70 27.41 54.41 19.32
C THR A 70 27.58 55.20 18.01
N GLY A 71 27.11 54.66 16.88
CA GLY A 71 27.18 55.31 15.56
C GLY A 71 28.58 55.31 14.92
N ARG A 72 28.64 55.66 13.63
CA ARG A 72 29.90 55.79 12.86
C ARG A 72 30.70 57.00 13.35
N LYS A 73 31.99 56.83 13.63
CA LYS A 73 32.89 57.96 13.98
C LYS A 73 33.13 58.81 12.74
N LEU A 74 32.83 60.11 12.81
CA LEU A 74 33.11 61.05 11.72
C LEU A 74 34.59 61.40 11.71
N ASN A 75 35.17 61.49 10.52
CA ASN A 75 36.51 62.02 10.36
C ASN A 75 36.50 63.57 10.54
N PRO A 76 37.67 64.21 10.73
CA PRO A 76 37.75 65.65 10.94
C PRO A 76 37.20 66.50 9.77
N GLU A 77 37.20 65.96 8.56
CA GLU A 77 36.72 66.62 7.34
C GLU A 77 35.18 66.59 7.26
N GLU A 78 34.57 65.44 7.55
CA GLU A 78 33.13 65.21 7.68
C GLU A 78 32.54 66.01 8.85
N LEU A 79 33.29 66.17 9.94
CA LEU A 79 32.94 67.02 11.06
C LEU A 79 32.86 68.51 10.66
N ALA A 80 33.85 69.01 9.91
CA ALA A 80 33.85 70.38 9.42
C ALA A 80 32.67 70.63 8.45
N GLN A 81 32.32 69.63 7.64
CA GLN A 81 31.14 69.68 6.76
C GLN A 81 29.82 69.69 7.57
N LEU A 82 29.74 68.96 8.68
CA LEU A 82 28.55 68.97 9.53
C LEU A 82 28.34 70.31 10.26
N ILE A 83 29.42 71.09 10.46
CA ILE A 83 29.39 72.40 11.13
C ILE A 83 29.18 73.56 10.13
N ASN A 84 29.78 73.49 8.94
CA ASN A 84 29.78 74.59 7.95
C ASN A 84 28.92 74.34 6.69
N ASN A 85 28.73 73.08 6.28
CA ASN A 85 28.14 72.68 4.99
C ASN A 85 27.14 71.54 5.18
N THR A 86 26.11 71.80 5.98
CA THR A 86 25.06 70.84 6.34
C THR A 86 24.42 70.17 5.12
N GLU A 87 24.38 70.82 3.96
CA GLU A 87 23.75 70.29 2.74
C GLU A 87 24.60 69.23 1.99
N GLN A 88 25.93 69.43 1.86
CA GLN A 88 26.79 68.50 1.10
C GLN A 88 26.96 67.14 1.80
N LEU A 89 27.05 67.16 3.14
CA LEU A 89 27.12 65.92 3.93
C LEU A 89 25.79 65.17 3.91
N VAL A 90 24.67 65.89 3.83
CA VAL A 90 23.33 65.31 3.68
C VAL A 90 23.15 64.65 2.33
N GLU A 91 23.58 65.30 1.26
CA GLU A 91 23.54 64.72 -0.07
C GLU A 91 24.37 63.43 -0.12
N LYS A 92 25.60 63.45 0.42
CA LYS A 92 26.45 62.25 0.50
C LYS A 92 25.83 61.12 1.32
N LEU A 93 25.34 61.40 2.53
CA LEU A 93 24.74 60.37 3.40
C LEU A 93 23.41 59.84 2.84
N SER A 94 22.64 60.70 2.17
CA SER A 94 21.40 60.30 1.51
C SER A 94 21.67 59.40 0.29
N ALA A 95 22.67 59.73 -0.53
CA ALA A 95 23.09 58.93 -1.67
C ALA A 95 23.66 57.55 -1.25
N GLU A 96 24.51 57.51 -0.20
CA GLU A 96 25.02 56.24 0.34
C GLU A 96 23.88 55.36 0.89
N TYR A 97 22.89 55.95 1.56
CA TYR A 97 21.72 55.24 2.07
C TYR A 97 20.83 54.71 0.94
N GLU A 98 20.60 55.50 -0.11
CA GLU A 98 19.80 55.07 -1.27
C GLU A 98 20.48 53.95 -2.05
N ALA A 99 21.81 54.04 -2.24
CA ALA A 99 22.60 52.97 -2.84
C ALA A 99 22.50 51.67 -2.02
N HIS A 100 22.59 51.76 -0.69
CA HIS A 100 22.43 50.58 0.17
C HIS A 100 21.04 49.97 0.08
N ILE A 101 19.98 50.78 0.05
CA ILE A 101 18.61 50.27 -0.14
C ILE A 101 18.46 49.60 -1.51
N ALA A 102 19.04 50.17 -2.56
CA ALA A 102 18.96 49.60 -3.91
C ALA A 102 19.63 48.23 -3.97
N VAL A 103 20.83 48.09 -3.40
CA VAL A 103 21.55 46.81 -3.33
C VAL A 103 20.77 45.77 -2.52
N GLU A 104 20.25 46.16 -1.35
CA GLU A 104 19.41 45.28 -0.52
C GLU A 104 18.19 44.78 -1.30
N LYS A 105 17.54 45.68 -2.05
CA LYS A 105 16.36 45.34 -2.84
C LYS A 105 16.69 44.34 -3.95
N ILE A 106 17.81 44.53 -4.65
CA ILE A 106 18.28 43.60 -5.67
C ILE A 106 18.56 42.23 -5.05
N HIS A 107 19.23 42.17 -3.89
CA HIS A 107 19.47 40.90 -3.19
C HIS A 107 18.19 40.19 -2.78
N LEU A 108 17.17 40.92 -2.31
CA LEU A 108 15.88 40.34 -1.98
C LEU A 108 15.15 39.82 -3.23
N GLU A 109 15.14 40.58 -4.32
CA GLU A 109 14.54 40.16 -5.60
C GLU A 109 15.24 38.90 -6.16
N ASP A 110 16.57 38.81 -6.07
CA ASP A 110 17.33 37.63 -6.47
C ASP A 110 17.08 36.43 -5.56
N ALA A 111 16.97 36.64 -4.25
CA ALA A 111 16.62 35.58 -3.30
C ALA A 111 15.20 35.03 -3.55
N GLU A 112 14.23 35.89 -3.88
CA GLU A 112 12.88 35.48 -4.27
C GLU A 112 12.88 34.69 -5.57
N ARG A 113 13.62 35.16 -6.58
CA ARG A 113 13.78 34.46 -7.87
C ARG A 113 14.37 33.07 -7.68
N TYR A 114 15.44 32.97 -6.87
CA TYR A 114 16.07 31.70 -6.56
C TYR A 114 15.11 30.72 -5.86
N LYS A 115 14.29 31.22 -4.93
CA LYS A 115 13.27 30.41 -4.26
C LYS A 115 12.20 29.91 -5.25
N GLN A 116 11.74 30.77 -6.17
CA GLN A 116 10.77 30.38 -7.20
C GLN A 116 11.34 29.33 -8.16
N GLU A 117 12.60 29.46 -8.57
CA GLU A 117 13.27 28.47 -9.41
C GLU A 117 13.36 27.11 -8.72
N LEU A 118 13.74 27.07 -7.44
CA LEU A 118 13.78 25.83 -6.66
C LEU A 118 12.40 25.19 -6.54
N GLU A 119 11.36 25.98 -6.25
CA GLU A 119 9.99 25.48 -6.18
C GLU A 119 9.54 24.89 -7.53
N GLN A 120 9.83 25.56 -8.63
CA GLN A 120 9.54 25.06 -9.97
C GLN A 120 10.31 23.77 -10.28
N GLN A 121 11.57 23.66 -9.87
CA GLN A 121 12.36 22.42 -10.00
C GLN A 121 11.74 21.27 -9.21
N CYS A 122 11.30 21.50 -7.97
CA CYS A 122 10.61 20.49 -7.17
C CYS A 122 9.30 20.03 -7.81
N ILE A 123 8.52 20.95 -8.38
CA ILE A 123 7.29 20.61 -9.11
C ILE A 123 7.59 19.75 -10.33
N ASN A 124 8.59 20.13 -11.13
CA ASN A 124 8.99 19.41 -12.33
C ASN A 124 9.49 18.00 -11.99
N ALA A 125 10.38 17.87 -11.01
CA ALA A 125 10.86 16.57 -10.52
C ALA A 125 9.71 15.69 -10.00
N GLY A 126 8.74 16.29 -9.31
CA GLY A 126 7.53 15.60 -8.85
C GLY A 126 6.60 15.14 -9.99
N HIS A 127 6.59 15.83 -11.13
CA HIS A 127 5.87 15.41 -12.34
C HIS A 127 6.59 14.25 -13.04
N GLU A 128 7.91 14.36 -13.23
CA GLU A 128 8.74 13.31 -13.83
C GLU A 128 8.65 11.98 -13.06
N LEU A 129 8.74 12.04 -11.73
CA LEU A 129 8.62 10.85 -10.89
C LEU A 129 7.22 10.20 -11.01
N ARG A 130 6.17 11.02 -11.14
CA ARG A 130 4.79 10.52 -11.36
C ARG A 130 4.67 9.83 -12.72
N GLU A 131 5.22 10.42 -13.78
CA GLU A 131 5.24 9.77 -15.09
C GLU A 131 6.03 8.46 -15.09
N GLN A 132 7.19 8.43 -14.43
CA GLN A 132 8.01 7.23 -14.34
C GLN A 132 7.27 6.10 -13.61
N ARG A 133 6.54 6.42 -12.53
CA ARG A 133 5.67 5.45 -11.85
C ARG A 133 4.57 4.92 -12.76
N LEU A 134 3.90 5.79 -13.51
CA LEU A 134 2.86 5.37 -14.45
C LEU A 134 3.41 4.45 -15.55
N ARG A 135 4.59 4.78 -16.11
CA ARG A 135 5.25 3.94 -17.12
C ARG A 135 5.65 2.58 -16.56
N THR A 136 6.22 2.55 -15.36
CA THR A 136 6.61 1.28 -14.71
C THR A 136 5.39 0.43 -14.35
N ASP A 137 4.31 1.04 -13.86
CA ASP A 137 3.04 0.35 -13.61
C ASP A 137 2.43 -0.22 -14.91
N GLN A 138 2.48 0.54 -16.01
CA GLN A 138 2.00 0.07 -17.31
C GLN A 138 2.81 -1.13 -17.82
N ILE A 139 4.14 -1.08 -17.72
CA ILE A 139 5.02 -2.19 -18.09
C ILE A 139 4.71 -3.43 -17.23
N SER A 140 4.59 -3.25 -15.91
CA SER A 140 4.26 -4.34 -14.99
C SER A 140 2.90 -4.98 -15.33
N LYS A 141 1.88 -4.17 -15.65
CA LYS A 141 0.57 -4.65 -16.10
C LYS A 141 0.66 -5.44 -17.40
N GLN A 142 1.39 -4.93 -18.39
CA GLN A 142 1.58 -5.64 -19.67
C GLN A 142 2.29 -6.98 -19.47
N GLU A 143 3.32 -7.02 -18.62
CA GLU A 143 4.03 -8.26 -18.32
C GLU A 143 3.15 -9.27 -17.58
N ALA A 144 2.31 -8.80 -16.64
CA ALA A 144 1.36 -9.65 -15.94
C ALA A 144 0.34 -10.29 -16.90
N ILE A 145 -0.18 -9.51 -17.86
CA ILE A 145 -1.08 -10.01 -18.91
C ILE A 145 -0.38 -11.10 -19.73
N ARG A 146 0.83 -10.83 -20.22
CA ARG A 146 1.61 -11.82 -21.00
C ARG A 146 1.83 -13.12 -20.23
N ARG A 147 2.23 -13.03 -18.95
CA ARG A 147 2.43 -14.22 -18.10
C ARG A 147 1.14 -15.01 -17.89
N TRP A 148 0.01 -14.31 -17.76
CA TRP A 148 -1.30 -14.95 -17.61
C TRP A 148 -1.72 -15.69 -18.90
N GLU A 149 -1.49 -15.09 -20.06
CA GLU A 149 -1.73 -15.73 -21.36
C GLU A 149 -0.87 -16.99 -21.54
N GLU A 150 0.44 -16.91 -21.25
CA GLU A 150 1.35 -18.07 -21.30
C GLU A 150 0.91 -19.19 -20.35
N PHE A 151 0.44 -18.84 -19.14
CA PHE A 151 -0.08 -19.79 -18.19
C PHE A 151 -1.34 -20.47 -18.71
N ASN A 152 -2.30 -19.71 -19.24
CA ASN A 152 -3.53 -20.25 -19.80
C ASN A 152 -3.27 -21.18 -20.97
N GLU A 153 -2.32 -20.85 -21.86
CA GLU A 153 -1.94 -21.72 -22.97
C GLU A 153 -1.40 -23.06 -22.46
N LYS A 154 -0.55 -23.04 -21.42
CA LYS A 154 -0.03 -24.27 -20.79
C LYS A 154 -1.14 -25.09 -20.14
N VAL A 155 -2.07 -24.45 -19.44
CA VAL A 155 -3.24 -25.12 -18.85
C VAL A 155 -4.10 -25.73 -19.94
N ALA A 156 -4.36 -25.03 -21.04
CA ALA A 156 -5.14 -25.53 -22.16
C ALA A 156 -4.47 -26.77 -22.79
N LYS A 157 -3.16 -26.71 -23.04
CA LYS A 157 -2.38 -27.86 -23.55
C LYS A 157 -2.50 -29.06 -22.60
N ARG A 158 -2.29 -28.86 -21.30
CA ARG A 158 -2.38 -29.95 -20.31
C ARG A 158 -3.79 -30.54 -20.22
N THR A 159 -4.80 -29.69 -20.31
CA THR A 159 -6.21 -30.12 -20.29
C THR A 159 -6.52 -30.97 -21.53
N ALA A 160 -6.05 -30.57 -22.71
CA ALA A 160 -6.20 -31.33 -23.94
C ALA A 160 -5.49 -32.70 -23.89
N GLU A 161 -4.27 -32.76 -23.35
CA GLU A 161 -3.56 -34.04 -23.12
C GLU A 161 -4.35 -34.97 -22.20
N LEU A 162 -4.84 -34.46 -21.07
CA LEU A 162 -5.64 -35.24 -20.12
C LEU A 162 -6.96 -35.71 -20.75
N ALA A 163 -7.61 -34.87 -21.56
CA ALA A 163 -8.81 -35.25 -22.31
C ALA A 163 -8.52 -36.37 -23.31
N LEU A 164 -7.38 -36.34 -24.01
CA LEU A 164 -6.96 -37.41 -24.92
C LEU A 164 -6.72 -38.73 -24.16
N ILE A 165 -6.07 -38.65 -22.99
CA ILE A 165 -5.86 -39.81 -22.10
C ILE A 165 -7.21 -40.37 -21.62
N ALA A 166 -8.13 -39.51 -21.22
CA ALA A 166 -9.47 -39.91 -20.78
C ALA A 166 -10.30 -40.51 -21.93
N ALA A 167 -10.20 -39.98 -23.15
CA ALA A 167 -10.85 -40.52 -24.34
C ALA A 167 -10.25 -41.87 -24.77
N LYS A 168 -8.96 -42.10 -24.49
CA LYS A 168 -8.29 -43.40 -24.60
C LYS A 168 -8.68 -44.41 -23.52
N LYS A 169 -9.76 -44.17 -22.75
CA LYS A 169 -10.36 -45.18 -21.86
C LYS A 169 -10.59 -46.48 -22.63
N ILE A 170 -9.63 -47.39 -22.48
CA ILE A 170 -9.79 -48.81 -22.74
C ILE A 170 -10.97 -49.23 -21.87
N THR A 171 -12.07 -49.64 -22.51
CA THR A 171 -13.16 -50.35 -21.84
C THR A 171 -12.59 -51.66 -21.31
N PHE A 172 -12.05 -51.65 -20.09
CA PHE A 172 -11.74 -52.86 -19.38
C PHE A 172 -13.08 -53.55 -19.10
N ALA A 173 -13.32 -54.68 -19.77
CA ALA A 173 -14.38 -55.58 -19.36
C ALA A 173 -14.14 -55.92 -17.88
N PRO A 174 -15.15 -55.77 -17.01
CA PRO A 174 -14.97 -56.00 -15.58
C PRO A 174 -14.47 -57.43 -15.36
N LEU A 175 -13.45 -57.57 -14.49
CA LEU A 175 -12.89 -58.86 -14.14
C LEU A 175 -14.01 -59.72 -13.52
N PRO A 176 -14.27 -60.93 -14.07
CA PRO A 176 -15.32 -61.78 -13.54
C PRO A 176 -15.00 -62.12 -12.08
N ALA A 177 -16.04 -62.11 -11.23
CA ALA A 177 -15.90 -62.30 -9.78
C ALA A 177 -15.15 -63.60 -9.41
N SER A 178 -15.21 -64.62 -10.26
CA SER A 178 -14.45 -65.87 -10.12
C SER A 178 -12.93 -65.67 -10.03
N ASN A 179 -12.40 -64.58 -10.57
CA ASN A 179 -10.96 -64.35 -10.67
C ASN A 179 -10.36 -63.70 -9.42
N TRP A 180 -11.20 -63.13 -8.54
CA TRP A 180 -10.71 -62.37 -7.38
C TRP A 180 -11.42 -62.71 -6.07
N VAL A 181 -12.60 -63.35 -6.08
CA VAL A 181 -13.29 -63.78 -4.86
C VAL A 181 -12.69 -65.07 -4.32
N ASN A 182 -12.54 -65.17 -2.99
CA ASN A 182 -12.16 -66.43 -2.33
C ASN A 182 -13.37 -67.37 -2.22
N PRO A 183 -13.41 -68.51 -2.95
CA PRO A 183 -14.59 -69.38 -2.97
C PRO A 183 -14.79 -70.16 -1.65
N LYS A 184 -13.78 -70.22 -0.78
CA LYS A 184 -13.81 -70.97 0.48
C LYS A 184 -14.31 -70.14 1.67
N LYS A 185 -14.69 -68.89 1.44
CA LYS A 185 -15.09 -67.94 2.49
C LYS A 185 -16.56 -67.63 2.40
N SER A 186 -17.19 -67.48 3.57
CA SER A 186 -18.57 -67.08 3.69
C SER A 186 -18.82 -65.72 3.04
N ALA A 187 -19.99 -65.54 2.45
CA ALA A 187 -20.42 -64.28 1.87
C ALA A 187 -21.74 -63.82 2.49
N LEU A 188 -21.91 -62.51 2.66
CA LEU A 188 -23.13 -61.91 3.20
C LEU A 188 -23.90 -61.28 2.04
N ALA A 189 -25.13 -61.74 1.83
CA ALA A 189 -26.07 -61.17 0.88
C ALA A 189 -26.96 -60.13 1.56
N LEU A 190 -27.15 -58.97 0.93
CA LEU A 190 -28.07 -57.92 1.36
C LEU A 190 -28.95 -57.47 0.19
N ILE A 191 -30.25 -57.27 0.45
CA ILE A 191 -31.17 -56.56 -0.47
C ILE A 191 -31.77 -55.39 0.31
N LEU A 192 -31.74 -54.20 -0.27
CA LEU A 192 -32.20 -52.97 0.36
C LEU A 192 -33.61 -52.56 -0.10
N LYS A 193 -34.25 -51.66 0.66
CA LYS A 193 -35.56 -51.09 0.36
C LYS A 193 -35.61 -50.27 -0.93
N ASP A 194 -34.48 -49.80 -1.43
CA ASP A 194 -34.39 -49.16 -2.75
C ASP A 194 -34.31 -50.18 -3.90
N GLY A 195 -34.21 -51.48 -3.59
CA GLY A 195 -34.08 -52.55 -4.59
C GLY A 195 -32.63 -52.83 -4.99
N SER A 196 -31.67 -52.02 -4.52
CA SER A 196 -30.25 -52.34 -4.69
C SER A 196 -29.89 -53.56 -3.85
N ALA A 197 -28.98 -54.37 -4.37
CA ALA A 197 -28.53 -55.56 -3.68
C ALA A 197 -27.02 -55.66 -3.71
N TRP A 198 -26.47 -56.22 -2.63
CA TRP A 198 -25.04 -56.18 -2.34
C TRP A 198 -24.59 -57.50 -1.77
N VAL A 199 -23.37 -57.92 -2.12
CA VAL A 199 -22.74 -59.10 -1.55
C VAL A 199 -21.39 -58.71 -0.95
N ARG A 200 -21.22 -58.90 0.36
CA ARG A 200 -19.92 -58.79 1.01
C ARG A 200 -19.20 -60.12 0.93
N CYS A 201 -17.96 -60.11 0.46
CA CYS A 201 -17.09 -61.28 0.35
C CYS A 201 -15.65 -60.96 0.78
N GLU A 202 -14.81 -61.99 0.79
CA GLU A 202 -13.36 -61.86 0.99
C GLU A 202 -12.69 -62.17 -0.36
N ASP A 203 -11.67 -61.39 -0.71
CA ASP A 203 -10.87 -61.64 -1.91
C ASP A 203 -9.76 -62.67 -1.66
N LEU A 204 -9.06 -63.08 -2.71
CA LEU A 204 -7.95 -64.04 -2.62
C LEU A 204 -6.80 -63.57 -1.72
N ASN A 205 -6.70 -62.26 -1.45
CA ASN A 205 -5.69 -61.66 -0.58
C ASN A 205 -6.18 -61.45 0.86
N GLY A 206 -7.37 -61.97 1.22
CA GLY A 206 -7.95 -61.82 2.54
C GLY A 206 -8.59 -60.46 2.81
N ARG A 207 -8.76 -59.60 1.80
CA ARG A 207 -9.41 -58.29 1.98
C ARG A 207 -10.91 -58.42 1.85
N HIS A 208 -11.64 -57.70 2.69
CA HIS A 208 -13.09 -57.63 2.57
C HIS A 208 -13.50 -56.71 1.42
N ARG A 209 -14.42 -57.21 0.60
CA ARG A 209 -14.99 -56.48 -0.53
C ARG A 209 -16.50 -56.45 -0.46
N LEU A 210 -17.09 -55.43 -1.04
CA LEU A 210 -18.52 -55.29 -1.20
C LEU A 210 -18.85 -55.16 -2.69
N TYR A 211 -19.65 -56.07 -3.20
CA TYR A 211 -20.00 -56.19 -4.60
C TYR A 211 -21.46 -55.77 -4.84
N PRO A 212 -21.74 -54.73 -5.65
CA PRO A 212 -23.09 -54.40 -6.09
C PRO A 212 -23.60 -55.45 -7.08
N VAL A 213 -24.76 -56.05 -6.78
CA VAL A 213 -25.46 -56.92 -7.72
C VAL A 213 -26.25 -56.04 -8.67
N GLU A 214 -25.81 -56.01 -9.94
CA GLU A 214 -26.31 -55.10 -10.99
C GLU A 214 -25.97 -53.63 -10.67
N PRO A 215 -24.68 -53.25 -10.79
CA PRO A 215 -24.23 -51.91 -10.48
C PRO A 215 -24.97 -50.85 -11.32
N SER A 216 -25.62 -49.90 -10.65
CA SER A 216 -26.10 -48.66 -11.28
C SER A 216 -24.93 -47.81 -11.75
N ASN A 217 -25.14 -46.87 -12.68
CA ASN A 217 -24.09 -45.96 -13.18
C ASN A 217 -23.37 -45.13 -12.08
N GLU A 218 -23.95 -45.01 -10.88
CA GLU A 218 -23.41 -44.25 -9.76
C GLU A 218 -22.99 -45.12 -8.56
N TRP A 219 -22.76 -46.42 -8.74
CA TRP A 219 -22.43 -47.31 -7.63
C TRP A 219 -21.15 -46.88 -6.87
N GLU A 220 -20.20 -46.24 -7.56
CA GLU A 220 -18.89 -45.80 -7.04
C GLU A 220 -18.99 -44.72 -5.95
N THR A 221 -20.09 -43.96 -5.91
CA THR A 221 -20.32 -42.88 -4.94
C THR A 221 -21.23 -43.31 -3.77
N MET A 222 -21.75 -44.54 -3.79
CA MET A 222 -22.70 -45.06 -2.79
C MET A 222 -22.11 -45.27 -1.40
N LEU A 223 -20.77 -45.34 -1.29
CA LEU A 223 -20.06 -45.44 -0.02
C LEU A 223 -19.03 -44.31 0.12
N PRO A 224 -18.93 -43.66 1.29
CA PRO A 224 -17.88 -42.68 1.56
C PRO A 224 -16.47 -43.28 1.42
N THR A 225 -15.52 -42.49 0.92
CA THR A 225 -14.11 -42.87 0.73
C THR A 225 -13.38 -43.26 2.03
N ARG A 226 -13.92 -42.84 3.19
CA ARG A 226 -13.47 -43.27 4.51
C ARG A 226 -13.77 -44.75 4.79
N CYS A 227 -14.86 -45.29 4.25
CA CYS A 227 -15.32 -46.66 4.50
C CYS A 227 -14.79 -47.64 3.46
N ALA A 228 -14.68 -47.21 2.19
CA ALA A 228 -14.26 -48.06 1.09
C ALA A 228 -13.59 -47.27 -0.05
N ILE A 229 -12.88 -47.99 -0.93
CA ILE A 229 -12.36 -47.46 -2.19
C ILE A 229 -13.01 -48.24 -3.33
N ALA A 230 -13.61 -47.52 -4.30
CA ALA A 230 -14.17 -48.14 -5.49
C ALA A 230 -13.04 -48.72 -6.36
N ASP A 231 -13.18 -49.99 -6.72
CA ASP A 231 -12.30 -50.70 -7.63
C ASP A 231 -13.06 -50.97 -8.93
N ILE A 232 -12.83 -50.09 -9.92
CA ILE A 232 -13.50 -50.11 -11.21
C ILE A 232 -13.25 -51.43 -11.95
N ALA A 233 -12.04 -51.99 -11.81
CA ALA A 233 -11.64 -53.21 -12.53
C ALA A 233 -12.43 -54.44 -12.09
N SER A 234 -12.81 -54.54 -10.81
CA SER A 234 -13.60 -55.65 -10.26
C SER A 234 -15.08 -55.30 -10.06
N THR A 235 -15.46 -54.04 -10.34
CA THR A 235 -16.78 -53.49 -10.05
C THR A 235 -17.21 -53.79 -8.62
N SER A 236 -16.31 -53.50 -7.67
CA SER A 236 -16.51 -53.75 -6.25
C SER A 236 -15.88 -52.64 -5.41
N PHE A 237 -16.22 -52.60 -4.13
CA PHE A 237 -15.57 -51.77 -3.14
C PHE A 237 -14.57 -52.59 -2.33
N VAL A 238 -13.33 -52.11 -2.18
CA VAL A 238 -12.39 -52.63 -1.18
C VAL A 238 -12.67 -51.93 0.14
N LEU A 239 -13.09 -52.68 1.15
CA LEU A 239 -13.52 -52.14 2.44
C LEU A 239 -12.32 -51.83 3.33
N LYS A 240 -12.24 -50.61 3.84
CA LYS A 240 -11.31 -50.22 4.91
C LYS A 240 -11.88 -50.56 6.27
N ASN A 241 -13.19 -50.36 6.44
CA ASN A 241 -13.93 -50.69 7.64
C ASN A 241 -15.24 -51.40 7.27
N VAL A 242 -15.31 -52.71 7.56
CA VAL A 242 -16.49 -53.54 7.24
C VAL A 242 -17.71 -53.11 8.05
N VAL A 243 -17.51 -52.75 9.31
CA VAL A 243 -18.61 -52.41 10.23
C VAL A 243 -19.30 -51.13 9.75
N ASP A 244 -18.54 -50.09 9.42
CA ASP A 244 -19.09 -48.82 8.93
C ASP A 244 -19.82 -49.00 7.60
N ALA A 245 -19.24 -49.77 6.68
CA ALA A 245 -19.85 -50.03 5.38
C ALA A 245 -21.20 -50.75 5.52
N LEU A 246 -21.26 -51.80 6.35
CA LEU A 246 -22.51 -52.52 6.61
C LEU A 246 -23.52 -51.68 7.38
N PHE A 247 -23.07 -50.82 8.31
CA PHE A 247 -23.92 -49.89 9.02
C PHE A 247 -24.61 -48.93 8.04
N ILE A 248 -23.85 -48.32 7.12
CA ILE A 248 -24.40 -47.43 6.08
C ILE A 248 -25.45 -48.16 5.23
N LEU A 249 -25.16 -49.38 4.77
CA LEU A 249 -26.14 -50.16 4.00
C LEU A 249 -27.41 -50.48 4.81
N ARG A 250 -27.26 -50.86 6.09
CA ARG A 250 -28.40 -51.15 6.98
C ARG A 250 -29.26 -49.92 7.24
N THR A 251 -28.65 -48.73 7.36
CA THR A 251 -29.40 -47.47 7.54
C THR A 251 -30.25 -47.09 6.33
N ARG A 252 -29.91 -47.59 5.13
CA ARG A 252 -30.72 -47.43 3.91
C ARG A 252 -31.94 -48.35 3.86
N GLY A 253 -32.11 -49.19 4.87
CA GLY A 253 -33.22 -50.14 5.00
C GLY A 253 -32.91 -51.46 4.33
N VAL A 254 -32.66 -52.49 5.12
CA VAL A 254 -32.46 -53.86 4.66
C VAL A 254 -33.80 -54.59 4.64
N LEU A 255 -34.10 -55.23 3.51
CA LEU A 255 -35.23 -56.16 3.35
C LEU A 255 -34.81 -57.61 3.52
N PHE A 256 -33.59 -57.93 3.12
CA PHE A 256 -33.05 -59.29 3.19
C PHE A 256 -31.58 -59.22 3.60
N GLU A 257 -31.20 -60.02 4.60
CA GLU A 257 -29.81 -60.17 5.02
C GLU A 257 -29.55 -61.63 5.42
N HIS A 258 -28.60 -62.29 4.75
CA HIS A 258 -28.26 -63.68 5.04
C HIS A 258 -26.81 -64.03 4.73
N VAL A 259 -26.20 -64.85 5.58
CA VAL A 259 -24.82 -65.33 5.40
C VAL A 259 -24.85 -66.70 4.73
N TYR A 260 -24.11 -66.82 3.64
CA TYR A 260 -23.94 -68.04 2.86
C TYR A 260 -22.54 -68.61 2.99
N SER A 261 -22.40 -69.90 2.68
CA SER A 261 -21.11 -70.61 2.78
C SER A 261 -20.10 -70.12 1.75
N CYS A 262 -20.57 -69.63 0.60
CA CYS A 262 -19.73 -69.07 -0.45
C CYS A 262 -20.42 -67.94 -1.24
N PHE A 263 -19.63 -67.19 -2.00
CA PHE A 263 -20.10 -66.09 -2.83
C PHE A 263 -21.11 -66.51 -3.91
N LYS A 264 -20.93 -67.70 -4.51
CA LYS A 264 -21.81 -68.19 -5.57
C LYS A 264 -23.24 -68.38 -5.05
N GLU A 265 -23.39 -68.97 -3.86
CA GLU A 265 -24.68 -69.13 -3.19
C GLU A 265 -25.31 -67.79 -2.85
N ALA A 266 -24.53 -66.85 -2.29
CA ALA A 266 -25.01 -65.51 -1.98
C ALA A 266 -25.52 -64.78 -3.23
N MET A 267 -24.78 -64.86 -4.34
CA MET A 267 -25.19 -64.26 -5.62
C MET A 267 -26.47 -64.88 -6.19
N SER A 268 -26.59 -66.21 -6.16
CA SER A 268 -27.82 -66.90 -6.58
C SER A 268 -29.00 -66.52 -5.70
N ALA A 269 -28.81 -66.46 -4.38
CA ALA A 269 -29.86 -66.07 -3.44
C ALA A 269 -30.31 -64.63 -3.64
N VAL A 270 -29.39 -63.68 -3.84
CA VAL A 270 -29.75 -62.29 -4.12
C VAL A 270 -30.56 -62.20 -5.42
N LYS A 271 -30.14 -62.87 -6.49
CA LYS A 271 -30.88 -62.84 -7.77
C LYS A 271 -32.29 -63.40 -7.62
N ASN A 272 -32.44 -64.54 -6.95
CA ASN A 272 -33.73 -65.19 -6.77
C ASN A 272 -34.67 -64.39 -5.85
N ASN A 273 -34.16 -63.85 -4.74
CA ASN A 273 -34.98 -63.07 -3.79
C ASN A 273 -35.28 -61.66 -4.30
N LYS A 274 -34.39 -61.06 -5.11
CA LYS A 274 -34.65 -59.76 -5.75
C LYS A 274 -35.85 -59.85 -6.70
N MET A 275 -35.97 -60.95 -7.45
CA MET A 275 -37.15 -61.17 -8.32
C MET A 275 -38.47 -61.25 -7.53
N LEU A 276 -38.46 -61.82 -6.32
CA LEU A 276 -39.63 -61.87 -5.45
C LEU A 276 -39.97 -60.49 -4.90
N VAL A 277 -38.97 -59.75 -4.39
CA VAL A 277 -39.14 -58.39 -3.85
C VAL A 277 -39.63 -57.41 -4.93
N ASP A 278 -39.15 -57.54 -6.17
CA ASP A 278 -39.59 -56.71 -7.29
C ASP A 278 -41.01 -57.06 -7.76
N SER A 279 -41.47 -58.29 -7.55
CA SER A 279 -42.85 -58.70 -7.87
C SER A 279 -43.87 -58.13 -6.88
N ASP A 280 -43.55 -58.10 -5.58
CA ASP A 280 -44.41 -57.52 -4.54
C ASP A 280 -44.52 -55.99 -4.64
N ARG A 281 -43.49 -55.31 -5.16
CA ARG A 281 -43.54 -53.86 -5.41
C ARG A 281 -44.40 -53.46 -6.61
N ARG A 282 -44.67 -54.36 -7.56
CA ARG A 282 -45.51 -54.06 -8.72
C ARG A 282 -46.99 -54.27 -8.46
N THR A 283 -47.33 -54.97 -7.38
CA THR A 283 -48.71 -55.28 -6.97
C THR A 283 -49.22 -54.39 -5.83
N SER A 284 -48.37 -53.50 -5.31
CA SER A 284 -48.65 -52.51 -4.26
C SER A 284 -48.73 -51.10 -4.83
#